data_AF-A0A284RZ26-F1
#
_entry.id   AF-A0A284RZ26-F1
#
_cell.length_a   1.000
_cell.length_b   1.000
_cell.length_c   1.000
_cell.angle_alpha   90.00
_cell.angle_beta   90.00
_cell.angle_gamma   90.00
#
_symmetry.space_group_name_H-M   'P 1'
#
loop_
_entity.id
_entity.type
_entity.pdbx_description
1 polymer ?
#
loop_
_entity_poly.entity_id
_entity_poly.type
_entity_poly.pdbx_seq_one_letter_code
_entity_poly.pdbx_strand_id
1 'polypeptide(L)'
;MIARTYPGTDIPELTDSQIKDIFRNLDMQFNEVMIRAGGHGIYTGVVAVTLWAVASRNRIQSPGRPRFLILVILLLYIFETSGLYEAWALEIAYTTLPNGKSFWTAFEYTPGTPMPLTFGIVAILSTILADATLAWNLIFVLGDFLLMIV
;
A
#
# COMPACT_ATOMS: atom_id res chain seq x y z
N MET A 1 -21.32 0.99 51.70
CA MET A 1 -20.43 1.14 50.53
C MET A 1 -21.34 1.27 49.32
N ILE A 2 -21.51 2.48 48.79
CA ILE A 2 -22.44 2.75 47.68
C ILE A 2 -21.73 2.38 46.39
N ALA A 3 -22.22 1.34 45.71
CA ALA A 3 -21.77 0.98 44.38
C ALA A 3 -22.07 2.17 43.46
N ARG A 4 -21.03 2.80 42.91
CA ARG A 4 -21.17 3.79 41.85
C ARG A 4 -21.52 3.03 40.57
N THR A 5 -22.79 3.08 40.19
CA THR A 5 -23.21 2.68 38.85
C THR A 5 -22.67 3.72 37.87
N TYR A 6 -21.61 3.37 37.16
CA TYR A 6 -21.11 4.20 36.07
C TYR A 6 -22.15 4.17 34.94
N PRO A 7 -22.60 5.33 34.43
CA PRO A 7 -23.52 5.38 33.30
C PRO A 7 -22.87 4.69 32.10
N GLY A 8 -23.64 3.81 31.46
CA GLY A 8 -23.18 2.81 30.49
C GLY A 8 -22.12 3.32 29.52
N THR A 9 -20.94 2.72 29.63
CA THR A 9 -19.98 2.66 28.53
C THR A 9 -20.43 1.56 27.57
N ASP A 10 -20.52 1.84 26.28
CA ASP A 10 -20.78 0.89 25.17
C ASP A 10 -19.67 -0.16 24.99
N ILE A 11 -19.09 -0.65 26.08
CA ILE A 11 -18.02 -1.64 26.10
C ILE A 11 -18.65 -2.91 26.69
N PRO A 12 -18.78 -4.00 25.93
CA PRO A 12 -19.26 -5.27 26.48
C PRO A 12 -18.31 -5.76 27.58
N GLU A 13 -18.87 -6.44 28.58
CA GLU A 13 -18.08 -7.08 29.62
C GLU A 13 -17.29 -8.23 28.97
N LEU A 14 -16.00 -8.00 28.72
CA LEU A 14 -15.12 -8.96 28.04
C LEU A 14 -14.45 -9.88 29.07
N THR A 15 -14.42 -11.17 28.75
CA THR A 15 -13.65 -12.17 29.52
C THR A 15 -12.16 -12.00 29.24
N ASP A 16 -11.29 -12.37 30.19
CA ASP A 16 -9.83 -12.33 30.02
C ASP A 16 -9.34 -13.06 28.76
N SER A 17 -10.01 -14.15 28.37
CA SER A 17 -9.72 -14.86 27.11
C SER A 17 -9.99 -14.01 25.87
N GLN A 18 -11.11 -13.27 25.86
CA GLN A 18 -11.48 -12.39 24.76
C GLN A 18 -10.53 -11.21 24.66
N ILE A 19 -10.15 -10.62 25.79
CA ILE A 19 -9.16 -9.54 25.85
C ILE A 19 -7.83 -10.02 25.25
N LYS A 20 -7.36 -11.20 25.65
CA LYS A 20 -6.13 -11.79 25.13
C LYS A 20 -6.18 -12.02 23.61
N ASP A 21 -7.30 -12.54 23.10
CA ASP A 21 -7.46 -12.75 21.66
C ASP A 21 -7.48 -11.44 20.87
N ILE A 22 -8.10 -10.38 21.41
CA ILE A 22 -8.10 -9.04 20.79
C ILE A 22 -6.68 -8.49 20.69
N PHE A 23 -5.90 -8.53 21.77
CA PHE A 23 -4.51 -8.08 21.75
C PHE A 23 -3.65 -8.89 20.78
N ARG A 24 -3.84 -10.20 20.70
CA ARG A 24 -3.14 -11.05 19.72
C ARG A 24 -3.48 -10.64 18.29
N ASN A 25 -4.74 -10.32 18.01
CA ASN A 25 -5.18 -9.89 16.68
C ASN A 25 -4.60 -8.53 16.29
N LEU A 26 -4.55 -7.58 17.22
CA LEU A 26 -3.93 -6.27 16.99
C LEU A 26 -2.41 -6.39 16.78
N ASP A 27 -1.73 -7.22 17.58
CA ASP A 27 -0.30 -7.48 17.42
C ASP A 27 0.02 -8.10 16.05
N MET A 28 -0.81 -9.05 15.60
CA MET A 28 -0.68 -9.66 14.28
C MET A 28 -0.84 -8.64 13.14
N GLN A 29 -1.89 -7.80 13.21
CA GLN A 29 -2.14 -6.74 12.22
C GLN A 29 -1.01 -5.71 12.18
N PHE A 30 -0.57 -5.23 13.35
CA PHE A 30 0.54 -4.29 13.44
C PHE A 30 1.83 -4.87 12.86
N ASN A 31 2.14 -6.14 13.16
CA ASN A 31 3.32 -6.82 12.62
C ASN A 31 3.23 -7.00 11.10
N GLU A 32 2.04 -7.31 10.56
CA GLU A 32 1.81 -7.38 9.11
C GLU A 32 2.11 -6.04 8.42
N VAL A 33 1.56 -4.93 8.95
CA VAL A 33 1.79 -3.60 8.39
C VAL A 33 3.25 -3.17 8.53
N MET A 34 3.92 -3.52 9.63
CA MET A 34 5.35 -3.27 9.82
C MET A 34 6.21 -4.00 8.79
N ILE A 35 5.95 -5.29 8.56
CA ILE A 35 6.64 -6.08 7.52
C ILE A 35 6.40 -5.46 6.15
N ARG A 36 5.15 -5.09 5.84
CA ARG A 36 4.80 -4.45 4.57
C ARG A 36 5.53 -3.13 4.37
N ALA A 37 5.64 -2.30 5.41
CA ALA A 37 6.38 -1.04 5.35
C ALA A 37 7.88 -1.24 5.18
N GLY A 38 8.46 -2.23 5.87
CA GLY A 38 9.86 -2.63 5.67
C GLY A 38 10.12 -3.05 4.22
N GLY A 39 9.23 -3.89 3.66
CA GLY A 39 9.27 -4.27 2.25
C GLY A 39 9.14 -3.08 1.30
N HIS A 40 8.25 -2.13 1.60
CA HIS A 40 8.10 -0.90 0.81
C HIS A 40 9.33 -0.01 0.87
N GLY A 41 10.05 0.03 2.00
CA GLY A 41 11.33 0.71 2.11
C GLY A 41 12.38 0.13 1.17
N ILE A 42 12.47 -1.21 1.09
CA ILE A 42 13.35 -1.90 0.13
C ILE A 42 12.91 -1.58 -1.31
N TYR A 43 11.62 -1.66 -1.60
CA TYR A 43 11.05 -1.31 -2.91
C TYR A 43 11.38 0.12 -3.33
N THR A 44 11.30 1.07 -2.41
CA THR A 44 11.68 2.48 -2.64
C THR A 44 13.14 2.60 -3.06
N GLY A 45 14.04 1.86 -2.41
CA GLY A 45 15.46 1.80 -2.79
C GLY A 45 15.66 1.27 -4.22
N VAL A 46 14.96 0.19 -4.58
CA VAL A 46 14.99 -0.36 -5.94
C VAL A 46 14.47 0.64 -6.97
N VAL A 47 13.36 1.31 -6.69
CA VAL A 47 12.78 2.35 -7.56
C VAL A 47 13.76 3.51 -7.74
N ALA A 48 14.41 3.97 -6.66
CA ALA A 48 15.39 5.05 -6.73
C ALA A 48 16.60 4.70 -7.61
N VAL A 49 17.17 3.50 -7.45
CA VAL A 49 18.29 3.03 -8.29
C VAL A 49 17.85 2.86 -9.75
N THR A 50 16.64 2.36 -9.99
CA THR A 50 16.09 2.19 -11.34
C THR A 50 15.87 3.54 -12.03
N LEU A 51 15.26 4.49 -11.34
CA LEU A 51 15.07 5.86 -11.84
C LEU A 51 16.40 6.52 -12.15
N TRP A 52 17.39 6.37 -11.27
CA TRP A 52 18.74 6.86 -11.52
C TRP A 52 19.32 6.25 -12.80
N ALA A 53 19.29 4.93 -12.95
CA ALA A 53 19.80 4.25 -14.14
C ALA A 53 19.11 4.70 -15.44
N VAL A 54 17.78 4.85 -15.41
CA VAL A 54 17.00 5.32 -16.57
C VAL A 54 17.30 6.79 -16.90
N ALA A 55 17.42 7.65 -15.88
CA ALA A 55 17.72 9.06 -16.05
C ALA A 55 19.16 9.32 -16.53
N SER A 56 20.12 8.49 -16.10
CA SER A 56 21.53 8.58 -16.51
C SER A 56 21.80 8.04 -17.91
N ARG A 57 20.83 7.38 -18.57
CA ARG A 57 21.02 6.83 -19.92
C ARG A 57 21.17 7.97 -20.94
N ASN A 58 22.28 7.96 -21.68
CA ASN A 58 22.62 8.98 -22.69
C ASN A 58 21.48 9.19 -23.71
N ARG A 59 21.18 10.46 -24.03
CA ARG A 59 20.06 10.94 -24.87
C ARG A 59 20.06 10.46 -26.34
N ILE A 60 20.95 9.55 -26.72
CA ILE A 60 21.22 9.18 -28.12
C ILE A 60 20.14 8.22 -28.67
N GLN A 61 19.47 7.43 -27.82
CA GLN A 61 18.50 6.39 -28.25
C GLN A 61 17.02 6.80 -28.15
N SER A 62 16.65 7.93 -28.73
CA SER A 62 15.29 8.54 -28.73
C SER A 62 14.95 9.34 -27.43
N PRO A 63 14.61 10.63 -27.56
CA PRO A 63 14.36 11.50 -26.40
C PRO A 63 13.05 11.21 -25.63
N GLY A 64 12.13 10.40 -26.20
CA GLY A 64 10.81 10.12 -25.60
C GLY A 64 10.78 8.90 -24.67
N ARG A 65 11.55 7.84 -24.99
CA ARG A 65 11.55 6.56 -24.27
C ARG A 65 11.93 6.64 -22.78
N PRO A 66 12.99 7.37 -22.37
CA PRO A 66 13.35 7.43 -20.95
C PRO A 66 12.33 8.22 -20.12
N ARG A 67 11.69 9.24 -20.70
CA ARG A 67 10.66 10.03 -20.00
C ARG A 67 9.40 9.21 -19.72
N PHE A 68 8.96 8.41 -20.69
CA PHE A 68 7.81 7.53 -20.53
C PHE A 68 8.05 6.49 -19.42
N LEU A 69 9.22 5.83 -19.41
CA LEU A 69 9.57 4.86 -18.38
C LEU A 69 9.64 5.49 -16.98
N ILE A 70 10.22 6.68 -16.85
CA ILE A 70 10.26 7.42 -15.58
C ILE A 70 8.84 7.70 -15.07
N LEU A 71 7.93 8.17 -15.94
CA LEU A 71 6.53 8.43 -15.57
C LEU A 71 5.82 7.15 -15.10
N VAL A 72 6.01 6.04 -15.81
CA VAL A 72 5.42 4.75 -15.43
C VAL A 72 5.94 4.28 -14.06
N ILE A 73 7.26 4.32 -13.85
CA ILE A 73 7.88 3.91 -12.59
C ILE A 73 7.34 4.76 -11.42
N LEU A 74 7.19 6.07 -11.62
CA LEU A 74 6.64 6.97 -10.60
C LEU A 74 5.16 6.69 -10.31
N LEU A 75 4.34 6.44 -11.34
CA LEU A 75 2.93 6.11 -11.16
C LEU A 75 2.74 4.80 -10.38
N LEU A 76 3.49 3.76 -10.74
CA LEU A 76 3.49 2.49 -10.00
C LEU A 76 3.93 2.68 -8.55
N TYR A 77 4.96 3.49 -8.32
CA TYR A 77 5.43 3.79 -6.97
C TYR A 77 4.37 4.53 -6.13
N ILE A 78 3.66 5.49 -6.73
CA ILE A 78 2.56 6.22 -6.06
C ILE A 78 1.43 5.27 -5.68
N PHE A 79 1.04 4.36 -6.59
CA PHE A 79 0.00 3.37 -6.34
C PHE A 79 0.33 2.45 -5.16
N GLU A 80 1.53 1.90 -5.11
CA GLU A 80 1.94 1.06 -3.98
C GLU A 80 2.01 1.87 -2.68
N THR A 81 2.52 3.11 -2.75
CA THR A 81 2.61 4.00 -1.59
C THR A 81 1.23 4.39 -1.05
N SER A 82 0.23 4.61 -1.91
CA SER A 82 -1.15 4.85 -1.48
C SER A 82 -1.73 3.64 -0.75
N GLY A 83 -1.49 2.43 -1.26
CA GLY A 83 -1.96 1.21 -0.60
C GLY A 83 -1.30 0.99 0.76
N LEU A 84 -0.03 1.37 0.91
CA LEU A 84 0.65 1.36 2.20
C LEU A 84 0.05 2.39 3.15
N TYR A 85 -0.12 3.65 2.69
CA TYR A 85 -0.71 4.71 3.49
C TYR A 85 -2.08 4.34 4.06
N GLU A 86 -2.95 3.74 3.23
CA GLU A 86 -4.27 3.29 3.66
C GLU A 86 -4.20 2.19 4.74
N ALA A 87 -3.29 1.22 4.60
CA ALA A 87 -3.07 0.20 5.61
C ALA A 87 -2.58 0.80 6.93
N TRP A 88 -1.62 1.73 6.89
CA TRP A 88 -1.15 2.45 8.08
C TRP A 88 -2.24 3.32 8.71
N ALA A 89 -3.08 3.97 7.91
CA ALA A 89 -4.19 4.78 8.42
C ALA A 89 -5.22 3.93 9.18
N LEU A 90 -5.48 2.70 8.73
CA LEU A 90 -6.32 1.75 9.45
C LEU A 90 -5.70 1.33 10.79
N GLU A 91 -4.42 1.00 10.83
CA GLU A 91 -3.74 0.66 12.09
C GLU A 91 -3.80 1.80 13.10
N ILE A 92 -3.59 3.04 12.65
CA ILE A 92 -3.73 4.24 13.50
C ILE A 92 -5.18 4.39 13.98
N ALA A 93 -6.18 4.08 13.13
CA ALA A 93 -7.57 4.12 13.55
C ALA A 93 -7.86 3.08 14.65
N TYR A 94 -7.36 1.85 14.51
CA TYR A 94 -7.53 0.79 15.51
C TYR A 94 -6.83 1.08 16.85
N THR A 95 -5.65 1.72 16.80
CA THR A 95 -4.77 1.86 17.98
C THR A 95 -4.86 3.21 18.68
N THR A 96 -5.30 4.27 18.00
CA THR A 96 -5.08 5.65 18.46
C THR A 96 -6.30 6.55 18.58
N LEU A 97 -7.54 6.12 18.30
CA LEU A 97 -8.69 7.04 18.37
C LEU A 97 -8.92 7.62 19.80
N PRO A 98 -8.68 8.94 20.04
CA PRO A 98 -8.94 9.61 21.31
C PRO A 98 -10.09 10.61 21.19
N ASN A 99 -11.02 10.39 20.25
CA ASN A 99 -12.13 11.31 19.96
C ASN A 99 -13.38 10.99 20.79
N GLY A 100 -13.20 10.57 22.05
CA GLY A 100 -14.30 10.27 22.98
C GLY A 100 -15.07 8.97 22.71
N LYS A 101 -14.57 8.10 21.81
CA LYS A 101 -15.11 6.74 21.63
C LYS A 101 -14.20 5.69 22.27
N SER A 102 -14.78 4.60 22.76
CA SER A 102 -14.03 3.54 23.45
C SER A 102 -13.13 2.76 22.49
N PHE A 103 -12.07 2.16 23.02
CA PHE A 103 -11.24 1.17 22.31
C PHE A 103 -12.10 0.12 21.56
N TRP A 104 -13.22 -0.30 22.15
CA TRP A 104 -14.16 -1.25 21.54
C TRP A 104 -14.74 -0.74 20.21
N THR A 105 -15.17 0.52 20.15
CA THR A 105 -15.70 1.10 18.90
C THR A 105 -14.64 1.33 17.82
N ALA A 106 -13.37 1.48 18.21
CA ALA A 106 -12.24 1.53 17.28
C ALA A 106 -11.94 0.12 16.76
N PHE A 107 -11.99 -0.90 17.63
CA PHE A 107 -11.82 -2.30 17.25
C PHE A 107 -12.94 -2.81 16.33
N GLU A 108 -14.21 -2.47 16.58
CA GLU A 108 -15.34 -2.80 15.71
C GLU A 108 -15.39 -1.96 14.42
N TYR A 109 -14.48 -1.00 14.26
CA TYR A 109 -14.42 -0.19 13.04
C TYR A 109 -14.18 -1.10 11.84
N THR A 110 -15.22 -1.28 11.05
CA THR A 110 -15.13 -1.93 9.75
C THR A 110 -14.96 -0.83 8.71
N PRO A 111 -13.86 -0.81 7.94
CA PRO A 111 -13.71 0.16 6.87
C PRO A 111 -14.90 0.05 5.93
N GLY A 112 -15.47 1.20 5.57
CA GLY A 112 -16.61 1.21 4.66
C GLY A 112 -16.25 0.61 3.29
N THR A 113 -17.28 0.16 2.56
CA THR A 113 -17.21 -0.35 1.19
C THR A 113 -16.35 0.47 0.20
N PRO A 114 -16.20 1.80 0.32
CA PRO A 114 -15.31 2.56 -0.56
C PRO A 114 -13.84 2.13 -0.49
N MET A 115 -13.35 1.70 0.67
CA MET A 115 -11.92 1.45 0.88
C MET A 115 -11.42 0.18 0.17
N PRO A 116 -12.07 -0.99 0.27
CA PRO A 116 -11.71 -2.17 -0.51
C PRO A 116 -11.80 -1.95 -2.03
N LEU A 117 -12.74 -1.12 -2.49
CA LEU A 117 -12.87 -0.80 -3.92
C LEU A 117 -11.69 0.03 -4.42
N THR A 118 -11.21 1.00 -3.64
CA THR A 118 -10.01 1.77 -3.97
C THR A 118 -8.80 0.87 -4.13
N PHE A 119 -8.57 -0.07 -3.20
CA PHE A 119 -7.50 -1.07 -3.31
C PHE A 119 -7.59 -1.87 -4.61
N GLY A 120 -8.79 -2.34 -4.96
CA GLY A 120 -9.01 -3.09 -6.20
C GLY A 120 -8.68 -2.28 -7.45
N ILE A 121 -9.10 -1.01 -7.51
CA ILE A 121 -8.83 -0.12 -8.65
C ILE A 121 -7.33 0.15 -8.79
N VAL A 122 -6.65 0.47 -7.70
CA VAL A 122 -5.20 0.73 -7.69
C VAL A 122 -4.42 -0.50 -8.14
N ALA A 123 -4.83 -1.70 -7.69
CA ALA A 123 -4.22 -2.95 -8.12
C ALA A 123 -4.42 -3.21 -9.63
N ILE A 124 -5.64 -3.03 -10.13
CA ILE A 124 -5.94 -3.21 -11.57
C ILE A 124 -5.14 -2.23 -12.43
N LEU A 125 -5.09 -0.95 -12.05
CA LEU A 125 -4.33 0.07 -12.76
C LEU A 125 -2.84 -0.25 -12.79
N SER A 126 -2.29 -0.74 -11.67
CA SER A 126 -0.89 -1.15 -11.58
C SER A 126 -0.57 -2.31 -12.52
N THR A 127 -1.43 -3.33 -12.55
CA THR A 127 -1.27 -4.49 -13.46
C THR A 127 -1.33 -4.07 -14.92
N ILE A 128 -2.33 -3.26 -15.31
CA ILE A 128 -2.45 -2.76 -16.68
C ILE A 128 -1.20 -1.99 -17.10
N LEU A 129 -0.68 -1.14 -16.21
CA LEU A 129 0.48 -0.31 -16.50
C LEU A 129 1.77 -1.16 -16.61
N ALA A 130 1.91 -2.19 -15.78
CA ALA A 130 3.01 -3.15 -15.86
C ALA A 130 2.96 -3.93 -17.18
N ASP A 131 1.80 -4.49 -17.54
CA ASP A 131 1.61 -5.26 -18.78
C ASP A 131 1.85 -4.41 -20.02
N ALA A 132 1.34 -3.17 -20.04
CA ALA A 132 1.58 -2.22 -21.12
C ALA A 132 3.08 -1.92 -21.28
N THR A 133 3.83 -1.83 -20.18
CA THR A 133 5.27 -1.57 -20.22
C THR A 133 6.06 -2.77 -20.74
N LEU A 134 5.66 -3.99 -20.36
CA LEU A 134 6.26 -5.22 -20.89
C LEU A 134 6.01 -5.35 -22.40
N ALA A 135 4.76 -5.15 -22.84
CA ALA A 135 4.39 -5.18 -24.25
C ALA A 135 5.16 -4.11 -25.06
N TRP A 136 5.25 -2.89 -24.53
CA TRP A 136 6.03 -1.80 -25.15
C TRP A 136 7.51 -2.18 -25.29
N ASN A 137 8.14 -2.68 -24.24
CA ASN A 137 9.54 -3.10 -24.29
C ASN A 137 9.76 -4.24 -25.30
N LEU A 138 8.83 -5.19 -25.40
CA LEU A 138 8.91 -6.30 -26.35
C LEU A 138 8.86 -5.81 -27.81
N ILE A 139 7.95 -4.88 -28.13
CA ILE A 139 7.83 -4.30 -29.47
C ILE A 139 9.12 -3.60 -29.89
N PHE A 140 9.73 -2.83 -28.98
CA PHE A 140 10.99 -2.14 -29.27
C PHE A 140 12.15 -3.11 -29.52
N VAL A 141 12.28 -4.15 -28.68
CA VAL A 141 13.36 -5.15 -28.85
C VAL A 141 13.19 -5.91 -30.16
N LEU A 142 11.97 -6.29 -30.52
CA LEU A 142 11.69 -6.97 -31.78
C LEU A 142 11.93 -6.05 -33.00
N GLY A 143 11.57 -4.77 -32.89
CA GLY A 143 11.81 -3.77 -33.93
C GLY A 143 13.30 -3.56 -34.20
N ASP A 144 14.11 -3.44 -33.15
CA ASP A 144 15.57 -3.32 -33.26
C ASP A 144 16.19 -4.60 -33.87
N PHE A 145 15.68 -5.79 -33.54
CA PHE A 145 16.14 -7.06 -34.10
C PHE A 145 15.83 -7.22 -35.60
N LEU A 146 14.60 -6.88 -36.03
CA LEU A 146 14.18 -6.94 -37.43
C LEU A 146 14.98 -5.97 -38.31
N LEU A 147 15.30 -4.77 -37.80
CA LEU A 147 16.15 -3.79 -38.46
C LEU A 147 17.61 -4.22 -38.64
N MET A 148 18.08 -5.22 -37.86
CA MET A 148 19.44 -5.75 -37.99
C MET A 148 19.55 -6.90 -39.01
N ILE A 149 18.42 -7.52 -39.36
CA ILE A 149 18.36 -8.67 -40.27
C ILE A 149 18.09 -8.24 -41.73
N VAL A 150 17.47 -7.07 -41.93
CA VAL A 150 17.18 -6.46 -43.24
C VAL A 150 18.30 -5.52 -43.65
#